data_AF-A0A9D3UUB0-F1
#
_entry.id   AF-A0A9D3UUB0-F1
#
_cell.length_a   1.000
_cell.length_b   1.000
_cell.length_c   1.000
_cell.angle_alpha   90.00
_cell.angle_beta   90.00
_cell.angle_gamma   90.00
#
_symmetry.space_group_name_H-M   'P 1'
#
loop_
_entity.id
_entity.type
_entity.pdbx_description
1 polymer ?
#
loop_
_entity_poly.entity_id
_entity_poly.type
_entity_poly.pdbx_seq_one_letter_code
_entity_poly.pdbx_strand_id
1 'polypeptide(L)'
;MLFPRAFPLVLVAEGKIYVFEYLGFESFGEVYDISGDIWEPLSPPPEDIDLCVPVLDYSRSRILVHCNANDTLYAYYYDRKSWFCSLEAYLLEKKHLPVKWSSEFSVNPPLDGTLYRLGNGKVILGWVNFFHKRFEYIRFNIWCNEQGGIHAAAEHQFAITVLYPEDISSIWLF
;
A
#
# COMPACT_ATOMS: atom_id res chain seq x y z
N MET A 1 8.68 8.26 27.76
CA MET A 1 9.17 8.46 26.38
C MET A 1 10.68 8.32 26.43
N LEU A 2 11.26 7.55 25.52
CA LEU A 2 12.68 7.22 25.50
C LEU A 2 13.50 8.24 24.71
N PHE A 3 12.91 8.83 23.66
CA PHE A 3 13.58 9.76 22.77
C PHE A 3 12.84 11.11 22.74
N PRO A 4 13.56 12.24 22.66
CA PRO A 4 12.92 13.53 22.42
C PRO A 4 12.25 13.53 21.04
N ARG A 5 11.05 14.12 20.93
CA ARG A 5 10.28 14.15 19.67
C ARG A 5 9.76 15.54 19.38
N ALA A 6 9.86 15.96 18.12
CA ALA A 6 9.24 17.17 17.60
C ALA A 6 8.12 16.78 16.62
N PHE A 7 6.92 17.31 16.84
CA PHE A 7 5.72 17.03 16.03
C PHE A 7 5.41 15.53 15.87
N PRO A 8 5.31 14.75 16.98
CA PRO A 8 5.08 13.33 16.87
C PRO A 8 3.71 13.00 16.29
N LEU A 9 3.65 11.92 15.52
CA LEU A 9 2.40 11.32 15.06
C LEU A 9 2.00 10.21 16.03
N VAL A 10 0.75 10.22 16.50
CA VAL A 10 0.31 9.36 17.61
C VAL A 10 -0.90 8.53 17.22
N LEU A 11 -0.87 7.24 17.55
CA LEU A 11 -1.98 6.30 17.41
C LEU A 11 -2.21 5.53 18.71
N VAL A 12 -3.46 5.12 18.95
CA VAL A 12 -3.82 4.28 20.09
C VAL A 12 -4.39 2.96 19.58
N ALA A 13 -3.81 1.85 20.02
CA ALA A 13 -4.30 0.51 19.69
C ALA A 13 -4.01 -0.45 20.85
N GLU A 14 -4.98 -1.30 21.19
CA GLU A 14 -4.84 -2.39 22.17
C GLU A 14 -4.21 -1.98 23.52
N GLY A 15 -4.65 -0.85 24.06
CA GLY A 15 -4.14 -0.33 25.34
C GLY A 15 -2.71 0.20 25.28
N LYS A 16 -2.20 0.44 24.07
CA LYS A 16 -0.87 1.01 23.82
C LYS A 16 -0.96 2.30 23.02
N ILE A 17 -0.01 3.19 23.25
CA ILE A 17 0.15 4.46 22.51
C ILE A 17 1.40 4.33 21.64
N TYR A 18 1.21 4.35 20.33
CA TYR A 18 2.28 4.33 19.34
C TYR A 18 2.62 5.76 18.96
N VAL A 19 3.90 6.10 19.03
CA VAL A 19 4.42 7.44 18.79
C VAL A 19 5.49 7.35 17.71
N PHE A 20 5.27 8.01 16.58
CA PHE A 20 6.16 8.01 15.42
C PHE A 20 6.84 9.37 15.29
N GLU A 21 8.08 9.37 14.80
CA GLU A 21 8.86 10.58 14.55
C GLU A 21 8.47 11.22 13.21
N TYR A 22 8.21 12.52 13.16
CA TYR A 22 7.94 13.19 11.88
C TYR A 22 9.22 13.72 11.20
N LEU A 23 10.26 14.04 11.98
CA LEU A 23 11.52 14.59 11.51
C LEU A 23 12.64 13.83 12.22
N GLY A 24 13.27 12.88 11.50
CA GLY A 24 14.16 11.86 12.06
C GLY A 24 15.43 12.40 12.72
N PHE A 25 15.59 12.13 14.01
CA PHE A 25 16.83 12.41 14.75
C PHE A 25 17.41 11.16 15.41
N GLU A 26 16.59 10.26 15.98
CA GLU A 26 17.12 9.16 16.81
C GLU A 26 16.33 7.84 16.79
N SER A 27 15.01 7.85 16.49
CA SER A 27 14.19 6.64 16.54
C SER A 27 12.89 6.78 15.75
N PHE A 28 12.72 5.89 14.76
CA PHE A 28 11.51 5.79 13.93
C PHE A 28 10.21 5.90 14.73
N GLY A 29 10.13 5.22 15.87
CA GLY A 29 8.99 5.32 16.76
C GLY A 29 9.18 4.51 18.04
N GLU A 30 8.27 4.73 18.98
CA GLU A 30 8.22 4.03 20.25
C GLU A 30 6.76 3.74 20.63
N VAL A 31 6.58 2.77 21.50
CA VAL A 31 5.28 2.38 22.02
C VAL A 31 5.28 2.48 23.54
N TYR A 32 4.22 3.06 24.09
CA TYR A 32 3.92 3.07 25.50
C TYR A 32 2.86 2.03 25.82
N ASP A 33 3.18 1.08 26.69
CA ASP A 33 2.22 0.15 27.26
C ASP A 33 1.61 0.76 28.54
N ILE A 34 0.32 1.10 28.47
CA ILE A 34 -0.41 1.72 29.57
C ILE A 34 -0.49 0.78 30.78
N SER A 35 -0.56 -0.54 30.55
CA SER A 35 -0.69 -1.52 31.62
C SER A 35 0.62 -1.77 32.35
N GLY A 36 1.73 -1.73 31.62
CA GLY A 36 3.06 -1.94 32.16
C GLY A 36 3.73 -0.67 32.68
N ASP A 37 3.22 0.52 32.31
CA ASP A 37 3.89 1.81 32.48
C ASP A 37 5.32 1.81 31.89
N ILE A 38 5.46 1.19 30.71
CA ILE A 38 6.76 0.95 30.07
C ILE A 38 6.76 1.54 28.67
N TRP A 39 7.89 2.16 28.31
CA TRP A 39 8.18 2.56 26.94
C TRP A 39 9.14 1.58 26.29
N GLU A 40 8.86 1.22 25.04
CA GLU A 40 9.73 0.37 24.21
C GLU A 40 9.96 1.02 22.85
N PRO A 41 11.18 0.96 22.29
CA PRO A 41 11.41 1.38 20.92
C PRO A 41 10.68 0.42 19.96
N LEU A 42 10.10 0.96 18.90
CA LEU A 42 9.63 0.14 17.79
C LEU A 42 10.84 -0.42 17.03
N SER A 43 10.67 -1.61 16.48
CA SER A 43 11.64 -2.16 15.53
C SER A 43 11.80 -1.17 14.37
N PRO A 44 13.03 -0.92 13.89
CA PRO A 44 13.23 -0.02 12.77
C PRO A 44 12.62 -0.63 11.49
N PRO A 45 12.12 0.22 10.57
CA PRO A 45 11.68 -0.23 9.26
C PRO A 45 12.86 -0.74 8.40
N PRO A 46 12.58 -1.46 7.29
CA PRO A 46 13.61 -1.99 6.40
C PRO A 46 14.46 -0.93 5.68
N GLU A 47 13.93 0.28 5.50
CA GLU A 47 14.60 1.43 4.88
C GLU A 47 14.34 2.68 5.74
N ASP A 48 15.16 3.72 5.62
CA ASP A 48 14.91 5.01 6.28
C ASP A 48 13.60 5.61 5.76
N ILE A 49 12.52 5.46 6.53
CA ILE A 49 11.20 5.93 6.17
C ILE A 49 11.11 7.42 6.51
N ASP A 50 11.01 8.26 5.48
CA ASP A 50 10.58 9.64 5.64
C ASP A 50 9.05 9.64 5.77
N LEU A 51 8.55 9.96 6.97
CA LEU A 51 7.23 9.52 7.43
C LEU A 51 6.08 10.41 6.94
N CYS A 52 5.03 9.76 6.43
CA CYS A 52 3.68 10.33 6.31
C CYS A 52 2.78 9.89 7.49
N VAL A 53 1.57 10.47 7.58
CA VAL A 53 0.59 10.20 8.65
C VAL A 53 0.27 8.70 8.75
N PRO A 54 0.57 8.03 9.88
CA PRO A 54 0.29 6.61 10.06
C PRO A 54 -1.22 6.38 10.21
N VAL A 55 -1.70 5.26 9.65
CA VAL A 55 -3.12 4.88 9.65
C VAL A 55 -3.29 3.56 10.39
N LEU A 56 -4.22 3.52 11.33
CA LEU A 56 -4.52 2.29 12.07
C LEU A 56 -5.46 1.38 11.25
N ASP A 57 -5.03 0.13 11.02
CA ASP A 57 -5.86 -0.93 10.45
C ASP A 57 -6.16 -1.97 11.55
N TYR A 58 -7.15 -1.64 12.37
CA TYR A 58 -7.56 -2.43 13.54
C TYR A 58 -7.98 -3.87 13.16
N SER A 59 -8.60 -4.04 11.99
CA SER A 59 -9.13 -5.34 11.54
C SER A 59 -8.04 -6.39 11.34
N ARG A 60 -6.80 -5.95 11.14
CA ARG A 60 -5.64 -6.79 10.80
C ARG A 60 -4.49 -6.60 11.77
N SER A 61 -4.75 -5.97 12.91
CA SER A 61 -3.77 -5.71 13.95
C SER A 61 -2.47 -5.08 13.45
N ARG A 62 -2.59 -4.05 12.61
CA ARG A 62 -1.44 -3.39 11.99
C ARG A 62 -1.59 -1.87 11.87
N ILE A 63 -0.46 -1.20 11.77
CA ILE A 63 -0.37 0.24 11.47
C ILE A 63 0.23 0.39 10.08
N LEU A 64 -0.45 1.11 9.21
CA LEU A 64 -0.01 1.42 7.86
C LEU A 64 0.76 2.73 7.87
N VAL A 65 1.90 2.72 7.21
CA VAL A 65 2.86 3.82 7.22
C VAL A 65 3.36 4.04 5.81
N HIS A 66 3.12 5.25 5.30
CA HIS A 66 3.58 5.64 3.98
C HIS A 66 4.97 6.28 4.07
N CYS A 67 5.90 5.79 3.24
CA CYS A 67 7.25 6.30 3.09
C CYS A 67 7.29 7.24 1.89
N ASN A 68 7.60 8.52 2.12
CA ASN A 68 7.66 9.50 1.02
C ASN A 68 8.87 9.30 0.11
N ALA A 69 9.99 8.79 0.64
CA ALA A 69 11.24 8.67 -0.10
C ALA A 69 11.14 7.70 -1.31
N ASN A 70 10.36 6.64 -1.15
CA ASN A 70 10.16 5.58 -2.16
C ASN A 70 8.67 5.33 -2.45
N ASP A 71 7.79 6.22 -1.98
CA ASP A 71 6.32 6.17 -2.08
C ASP A 71 5.75 4.82 -1.55
N THR A 72 6.48 4.18 -0.62
CA THR A 72 6.18 2.82 -0.15
C THR A 72 5.31 2.71 1.09
N LEU A 73 4.24 1.92 1.02
CA LEU A 73 3.35 1.63 2.13
C LEU A 73 3.78 0.36 2.86
N TYR A 74 4.28 0.57 4.07
CA TYR A 74 4.64 -0.47 5.00
C TYR A 74 3.52 -0.74 5.99
N ALA A 75 3.39 -1.98 6.42
CA ALA A 75 2.55 -2.39 7.53
C ALA A 75 3.43 -2.83 8.70
N TYR A 76 3.24 -2.18 9.84
CA TYR A 76 3.77 -2.62 11.12
C TYR A 76 2.73 -3.49 11.84
N TYR A 77 3.04 -4.76 11.99
CA TYR A 77 2.23 -5.72 12.73
C TYR A 77 2.67 -5.69 14.18
N TYR A 78 1.85 -5.09 15.03
CA TYR A 78 2.23 -4.82 16.41
C TYR A 78 2.15 -6.07 17.31
N ASP A 79 1.42 -7.11 16.89
CA ASP A 79 1.38 -8.43 17.55
C ASP A 79 2.73 -9.15 17.42
N ARG A 80 3.38 -9.01 16.26
CA ARG A 80 4.67 -9.65 15.91
C ARG A 80 5.85 -8.70 16.01
N LYS A 81 5.59 -7.42 16.32
CA LYS A 81 6.57 -6.33 16.32
C LYS A 81 7.43 -6.32 15.04
N SER A 82 6.81 -6.47 13.87
CA SER A 82 7.54 -6.65 12.60
C SER A 82 6.96 -5.85 11.44
N TRP A 83 7.84 -5.49 10.51
CA TRP A 83 7.53 -4.73 9.31
C TRP A 83 7.39 -5.63 8.10
N PHE A 84 6.36 -5.35 7.30
CA PHE A 84 6.22 -5.94 5.97
C PHE A 84 5.80 -4.86 5.00
N CYS A 85 6.37 -4.87 3.80
CA CYS A 85 5.83 -4.09 2.71
C CYS A 85 4.45 -4.65 2.34
N SER A 86 3.42 -3.81 2.36
CA SER A 86 2.03 -4.29 2.32
C SER A 86 1.37 -3.97 0.99
N LEU A 87 1.58 -4.84 0.00
CA LEU A 87 0.83 -4.82 -1.26
C LEU A 87 -0.69 -4.73 -1.03
N GLU A 88 -1.20 -5.42 -0.01
CA GLU A 88 -2.63 -5.43 0.30
C GLU A 88 -3.15 -4.10 0.85
N ALA A 89 -2.30 -3.28 1.48
CA ALA A 89 -2.68 -1.96 1.98
C ALA A 89 -2.58 -0.88 0.89
N TYR A 90 -1.62 -0.99 -0.03
CA TYR A 90 -1.52 -0.11 -1.20
C TYR A 90 -2.75 -0.21 -2.10
N LEU A 91 -3.20 -1.43 -2.34
CA LEU A 91 -4.41 -1.71 -3.11
C LEU A 91 -5.69 -1.21 -2.40
N LEU A 92 -5.62 -0.91 -1.09
CA LEU A 92 -6.74 -0.39 -0.30
C LEU A 92 -6.83 1.14 -0.35
N GLU A 93 -5.72 1.86 -0.48
CA GLU A 93 -5.69 3.34 -0.45
C GLU A 93 -6.10 4.03 -1.76
N LYS A 94 -6.44 3.30 -2.83
CA LYS A 94 -6.79 3.85 -4.17
C LYS A 94 -5.75 4.85 -4.74
N LYS A 95 -4.53 4.86 -4.24
CA LYS A 95 -3.46 5.75 -4.72
C LYS A 95 -2.67 5.10 -5.85
N HIS A 96 -2.10 5.95 -6.71
CA HIS A 96 -1.16 5.52 -7.75
C HIS A 96 0.05 4.86 -7.09
N LEU A 97 0.40 3.65 -7.55
CA LEU A 97 1.52 2.90 -7.02
C LEU A 97 2.85 3.47 -7.54
N PRO A 98 3.92 3.54 -6.72
CA PRO A 98 5.29 3.66 -7.23
C PRO A 98 5.80 2.27 -7.61
N VAL A 99 5.18 1.64 -8.60
CA VAL A 99 5.67 0.35 -9.08
C VAL A 99 6.98 0.58 -9.81
N LYS A 100 8.07 -0.01 -9.31
CA LYS A 100 9.21 -0.34 -10.16
C LYS A 100 8.80 -1.54 -11.02
N TRP A 101 8.59 -1.29 -12.29
CA TRP A 101 8.18 -2.32 -13.25
C TRP A 101 9.36 -3.27 -13.50
N SER A 102 9.14 -4.57 -13.25
CA SER A 102 10.15 -5.59 -13.54
C SER A 102 10.28 -5.92 -15.03
N SER A 103 9.31 -5.47 -15.84
CA SER A 103 9.34 -5.53 -17.30
C SER A 103 8.72 -4.25 -17.88
N GLU A 104 9.36 -3.66 -18.90
CA GLU A 104 8.70 -2.64 -19.72
C GLU A 104 7.48 -3.28 -20.40
N PHE A 105 6.29 -2.73 -20.16
CA PHE A 105 5.08 -3.09 -20.89
C PHE A 105 4.72 -1.92 -21.81
N SER A 106 4.50 -2.20 -23.09
CA SER A 106 4.31 -1.19 -24.15
C SER A 106 2.85 -0.70 -24.25
N VAL A 107 1.97 -1.18 -23.37
CA VAL A 107 0.58 -0.71 -23.34
C VAL A 107 0.56 0.61 -22.60
N ASN A 108 0.06 1.66 -23.25
CA ASN A 108 -0.18 2.96 -22.65
C ASN A 108 -1.63 2.95 -22.13
N PRO A 109 -1.91 2.48 -20.89
CA PRO A 109 -3.28 2.45 -20.39
C PRO A 109 -3.83 3.88 -20.32
N PRO A 110 -5.14 4.07 -20.56
CA PRO A 110 -5.74 5.37 -20.35
C PRO A 110 -5.61 5.80 -18.88
N LEU A 111 -5.52 7.12 -18.67
CA LEU A 111 -5.36 7.75 -17.36
C LEU A 111 -6.44 7.31 -16.34
N ASP A 112 -7.61 6.90 -16.82
CA ASP A 112 -8.78 6.56 -16.01
C ASP A 112 -8.90 5.05 -15.69
N GLY A 113 -7.83 4.28 -15.91
CA GLY A 113 -7.81 2.85 -15.59
C GLY A 113 -7.98 2.59 -14.09
N THR A 114 -8.85 1.63 -13.75
CA THR A 114 -9.11 1.23 -12.36
C THR A 114 -8.45 -0.12 -12.05
N LEU A 115 -7.78 -0.22 -10.91
CA LEU A 115 -7.24 -1.49 -10.42
C LEU A 115 -8.31 -2.30 -9.68
N TYR A 116 -8.55 -3.54 -10.12
CA TYR A 116 -9.45 -4.49 -9.48
C TYR A 116 -8.70 -5.70 -8.94
N ARG A 117 -9.07 -6.14 -7.73
CA ARG A 117 -8.50 -7.34 -7.11
C ARG A 117 -9.29 -8.58 -7.55
N LEU A 118 -8.59 -9.59 -8.06
CA LEU A 118 -9.18 -10.89 -8.43
C LEU A 118 -8.98 -11.97 -7.34
N GLY A 119 -8.19 -11.68 -6.30
CA GLY A 119 -7.79 -12.63 -5.25
C GLY A 119 -6.44 -13.30 -5.55
N ASN A 120 -5.85 -13.97 -4.56
CA ASN A 120 -4.58 -14.73 -4.69
C ASN A 120 -3.40 -13.92 -5.29
N GLY A 121 -3.26 -12.64 -4.94
CA GLY A 121 -2.20 -11.77 -5.46
C GLY A 121 -2.38 -11.30 -6.91
N LYS A 122 -3.51 -11.66 -7.55
CA LYS A 122 -3.84 -11.23 -8.90
C LYS A 122 -4.62 -9.91 -8.90
N VAL A 123 -4.19 -9.00 -9.76
CA VAL A 123 -4.83 -7.69 -9.96
C VAL A 123 -5.01 -7.47 -11.46
N ILE A 124 -6.09 -6.78 -11.83
CA ILE A 124 -6.26 -6.25 -13.19
C ILE A 124 -6.28 -4.74 -13.16
N LEU A 125 -5.64 -4.09 -14.14
CA LEU A 125 -5.94 -2.71 -14.50
C LEU A 125 -6.98 -2.77 -15.60
N GLY A 126 -8.21 -2.35 -15.32
CA GLY A 126 -9.32 -2.38 -16.26
C GLY A 126 -9.84 -0.99 -16.60
N TRP A 127 -10.26 -0.78 -17.83
CA TRP A 127 -10.85 0.46 -18.31
C TRP A 127 -11.91 0.20 -19.38
N VAL A 128 -12.79 1.18 -19.58
CA VAL A 128 -13.78 1.16 -20.66
C VAL A 128 -13.19 1.89 -21.86
N ASN A 129 -13.05 1.18 -22.98
CA ASN A 129 -12.71 1.78 -24.25
C ASN A 129 -14.01 2.24 -24.94
N PHE A 130 -14.35 3.51 -24.77
CA PHE A 130 -15.59 4.10 -25.32
C PHE A 130 -15.62 4.14 -26.84
N PHE A 131 -14.46 4.27 -27.51
CA PHE A 131 -14.36 4.28 -28.97
C PHE A 131 -14.81 2.95 -29.57
N HIS A 132 -14.40 1.84 -28.94
CA HIS A 132 -14.69 0.49 -29.43
C HIS A 132 -15.78 -0.22 -28.63
N LYS A 133 -16.49 0.50 -27.74
CA LYS A 133 -17.55 -0.03 -26.86
C LYS A 133 -17.16 -1.37 -26.19
N ARG A 134 -15.97 -1.42 -25.60
CA ARG A 134 -15.42 -2.66 -25.02
C ARG A 134 -14.71 -2.40 -23.70
N PHE A 135 -14.68 -3.41 -22.85
CA PHE A 135 -13.90 -3.38 -21.62
C PHE A 135 -12.53 -3.99 -21.92
N GLU A 136 -11.47 -3.27 -21.57
CA GLU A 136 -10.10 -3.71 -21.75
C GLU A 136 -9.44 -3.83 -20.38
N TYR A 137 -8.59 -4.83 -20.21
CA TYR A 137 -7.81 -4.95 -18.99
C TYR A 137 -6.46 -5.60 -19.19
N ILE A 138 -5.51 -5.30 -18.31
CA ILE A 138 -4.22 -5.98 -18.21
C ILE A 138 -4.19 -6.71 -16.87
N ARG A 139 -3.84 -8.00 -16.90
CA ARG A 139 -3.57 -8.76 -15.66
C ARG A 139 -2.14 -8.56 -15.23
N PHE A 140 -1.96 -8.38 -13.93
CA PHE A 140 -0.67 -8.30 -13.29
C PHE A 140 -0.53 -9.40 -12.25
N ASN A 141 0.65 -10.00 -12.24
CA ASN A 141 1.16 -10.68 -11.06
C ASN A 141 1.94 -9.64 -10.27
N ILE A 142 1.59 -9.51 -8.99
CA ILE A 142 2.29 -8.62 -8.09
C ILE A 142 2.87 -9.45 -6.96
N TRP A 143 4.15 -9.21 -6.66
CA TRP A 143 4.86 -9.92 -5.61
C TRP A 143 5.78 -8.97 -4.84
N CYS A 144 6.16 -9.41 -3.64
CA CYS A 144 7.17 -8.76 -2.82
C CYS A 144 8.48 -9.51 -3.01
N ASN A 145 9.59 -8.81 -3.23
CA ASN A 145 10.91 -9.45 -3.22
C ASN A 145 11.41 -9.65 -1.78
N GLU A 146 12.53 -10.37 -1.62
CA GLU A 146 13.12 -10.64 -0.30
C GLU A 146 13.57 -9.37 0.44
N GLN A 147 13.83 -8.28 -0.28
CA GLN A 147 14.17 -6.96 0.29
C GLN A 147 12.94 -6.11 0.63
N GLY A 148 11.71 -6.60 0.44
CA GLY A 148 10.50 -5.86 0.73
C GLY A 148 10.02 -4.90 -0.37
N GLY A 149 10.67 -4.86 -1.53
CA GLY A 149 10.19 -4.11 -2.69
C GLY A 149 9.00 -4.78 -3.36
N ILE A 150 7.98 -4.00 -3.76
CA ILE A 150 6.86 -4.49 -4.56
C ILE A 150 7.20 -4.42 -6.03
N HIS A 151 7.01 -5.54 -6.71
CA HIS A 151 7.22 -5.69 -8.15
C HIS A 151 5.91 -6.14 -8.79
N ALA A 152 5.64 -5.62 -9.98
CA ALA A 152 4.54 -6.10 -10.81
C ALA A 152 5.05 -6.41 -12.22
N ALA A 153 4.54 -7.50 -12.78
CA ALA A 153 4.68 -7.83 -14.20
C ALA A 153 3.32 -8.12 -14.80
N ALA A 154 3.10 -7.59 -16.00
CA ALA A 154 1.92 -7.94 -16.79
C ALA A 154 2.01 -9.42 -17.20
N GLU A 155 0.92 -10.17 -17.07
CA GLU A 155 0.82 -11.55 -17.58
C GLU A 155 0.91 -11.57 -19.12
N HIS A 156 0.49 -10.47 -19.75
CA HIS A 156 0.44 -10.33 -21.20
C HIS A 156 0.98 -8.95 -21.62
N GLN A 157 1.63 -8.90 -22.78
CA GLN A 157 2.13 -7.65 -23.36
C GLN A 157 1.02 -6.75 -23.92
N PHE A 158 -0.22 -7.24 -24.02
CA PHE A 158 -1.36 -6.54 -24.61
C PHE A 158 -2.58 -6.63 -23.69
N ALA A 159 -3.44 -5.61 -23.76
CA ALA A 159 -4.71 -5.60 -23.06
C ALA A 159 -5.63 -6.72 -23.58
N ILE A 160 -6.24 -7.45 -22.66
CA ILE A 160 -7.30 -8.40 -22.97
C ILE A 160 -8.59 -7.63 -23.18
N THR A 161 -9.25 -7.90 -24.29
CA THR A 161 -10.53 -7.28 -24.65
C THR A 161 -11.69 -8.20 -24.27
N VAL A 162 -12.69 -7.64 -23.60
CA VAL A 162 -13.98 -8.27 -23.33
C VAL A 162 -15.06 -7.47 -24.04
N LEU A 163 -15.76 -8.15 -24.94
CA LEU A 163 -16.99 -7.63 -25.53
C LEU A 163 -18.07 -7.69 -24.45
N TYR A 164 -18.74 -6.57 -24.20
CA TYR A 164 -19.94 -6.55 -23.36
C TYR A 164 -21.17 -6.31 -24.23
N PRO A 165 -22.34 -6.88 -23.87
CA PRO A 165 -23.60 -6.59 -24.56
C PRO A 165 -23.95 -5.10 -24.41
N GLU A 166 -24.49 -4.49 -25.47
CA GLU A 166 -24.66 -3.02 -25.65
C GLU A 166 -25.37 -2.29 -24.48
N ASP A 167 -26.10 -3.03 -23.63
CA ASP A 167 -26.86 -2.53 -22.47
C ASP A 167 -26.02 -2.10 -21.24
N ILE A 168 -24.70 -2.36 -21.22
CA ILE A 168 -23.85 -1.95 -20.08
C ILE A 168 -23.29 -0.52 -20.24
N SER A 169 -23.49 0.10 -21.41
CA SER A 169 -23.08 1.49 -21.67
C SER A 169 -23.71 2.52 -20.73
N SER A 170 -24.76 2.14 -19.98
CA SER A 170 -25.42 2.94 -18.95
C SER A 170 -24.95 2.67 -17.51
N ILE A 171 -24.06 1.70 -17.26
CA ILE A 171 -23.50 1.46 -15.92
C ILE A 171 -22.40 2.50 -15.68
N TRP A 172 -22.81 3.66 -15.16
CA TRP A 172 -21.91 4.60 -14.49
C TRP A 172 -21.36 3.91 -13.24
N LEU A 173 -20.11 3.47 -13.29
CA LEU A 173 -19.37 3.04 -12.10
C LEU A 173 -18.97 4.30 -11.34
N PHE A 174 -19.73 4.63 -10.29
CA PHE A 174 -19.44 5.68 -9.32
C PHE A 174 -18.31 5.26 -8.36
#